data_AF-A0A1B7VTI8-F1
#
_entry.id   AF-A0A1B7VTI8-F1
#
_cell.length_a   1.000
_cell.length_b   1.000
_cell.length_c   1.000
_cell.angle_alpha   90.00
_cell.angle_beta   90.00
_cell.angle_gamma   90.00
#
_symmetry.space_group_name_H-M   'P 1'
#
loop_
_entity.id
_entity.type
_entity.pdbx_description
1 polymer ?
#
loop_
_entity_poly.entity_id
_entity_poly.type
_entity_poly.pdbx_seq_one_letter_code
_entity_poly.pdbx_strand_id
1 'polypeptide(L)'
;MAAFEGAANPSEAIESGYYVHAPGKLLVDTISGRIALRPSSSHLLLGGIGSGKTTQLLVACQQINEIEDTHAIYVDVSLYTDISQITSGVLTAIAGVELAKLIEDSEDENIIQSIDSIHTLANGYTYYYNGYDDYDSDSDLISIKGIIPKKSEGYGIRLDLLELVSKLTKAASEKYGNIVFLFDGLDRLDDTKVFIKLVYSDAKAISSVGIGLVLVGSLTAIYGNYRDTVDKSLDYFCYQPFFDVENDLEAYNFFEKIIQTRSSEDFIEESAIKILILSSGGVLRDFITLTQASIEETYLSGEDQVGQKQVLKAVDSFSRSQLLGVSDKELIILDQVIKTKTFIPRTDEDLRLLVRRLILEYREPKISYAVHPAIKQILEQIPF
;
A
#
# COMPACT_ATOMS: atom_id res chain seq x y z
N MET A 1 17.91 14.50 8.91
CA MET A 1 17.84 13.59 7.75
C MET A 1 16.88 12.43 8.00
N ALA A 2 17.10 11.56 9.00
CA ALA A 2 16.22 10.40 9.26
C ALA A 2 14.72 10.74 9.43
N ALA A 3 14.39 11.87 10.06
CA ALA A 3 12.99 12.30 10.25
C ALA A 3 12.23 12.62 8.94
N PHE A 4 12.94 12.77 7.81
CA PHE A 4 12.36 13.11 6.50
C PHE A 4 12.73 12.08 5.42
N GLU A 5 13.03 10.84 5.78
CA GLU A 5 13.36 9.82 4.79
C GLU A 5 12.10 9.30 4.09
N GLY A 6 11.90 9.70 2.83
CA GLY A 6 10.65 9.39 2.08
C GLY A 6 10.46 7.91 1.71
N ALA A 7 11.52 7.11 1.82
CA ALA A 7 11.52 5.67 1.57
C ALA A 7 11.56 4.82 2.86
N ALA A 8 11.65 5.46 4.04
CA ALA A 8 11.66 4.75 5.32
C ALA A 8 10.35 4.00 5.56
N ASN A 9 10.43 2.97 6.41
CA ASN A 9 9.25 2.21 6.80
C ASN A 9 8.28 3.11 7.59
N PRO A 10 7.01 3.27 7.15
CA PRO A 10 6.06 4.11 7.87
C PRO A 10 5.83 3.72 9.34
N SER A 11 6.09 2.47 9.74
CA SER A 11 6.00 2.05 11.14
C SER A 11 7.02 2.77 12.02
N GLU A 12 8.25 2.97 11.54
CA GLU A 12 9.31 3.66 12.28
C GLU A 12 8.94 5.12 12.55
N ALA A 13 8.26 5.77 11.60
CA ALA A 13 7.77 7.14 11.79
C ALA A 13 6.66 7.22 12.85
N ILE A 14 5.82 6.19 12.98
CA ILE A 14 4.80 6.10 14.02
C ILE A 14 5.46 5.87 15.38
N GLU A 15 6.35 4.88 15.48
CA GLU A 15 7.08 4.54 16.71
C GLU A 15 7.96 5.67 17.22
N SER A 16 8.57 6.44 16.31
CA SER A 16 9.40 7.60 16.63
C SER A 16 8.60 8.85 16.99
N GLY A 17 7.27 8.79 17.03
CA GLY A 17 6.41 9.93 17.37
C GLY A 17 6.32 11.01 16.29
N TYR A 18 6.75 10.70 15.06
CA TYR A 18 6.69 11.62 13.90
C TYR A 18 5.37 11.56 13.13
N TYR A 19 4.43 10.73 13.56
CA TYR A 19 3.11 10.65 12.97
C TYR A 19 2.25 11.86 13.37
N VAL A 20 1.60 12.45 12.38
CA VAL A 20 0.60 13.50 12.56
C VAL A 20 -0.72 12.96 12.03
N HIS A 21 -1.78 13.06 12.83
CA HIS A 21 -3.12 12.66 12.39
C HIS A 21 -3.59 13.56 11.25
N ALA A 22 -4.09 12.93 10.18
CA ALA A 22 -4.64 13.64 9.04
C ALA A 22 -5.97 14.34 9.42
N PRO A 23 -6.31 15.47 8.79
CA PRO A 23 -7.58 16.16 9.01
C PRO A 23 -8.76 15.45 8.33
N GLY A 24 -9.99 15.78 8.76
CA GLY A 24 -11.24 15.32 8.14
C GLY A 24 -11.74 13.94 8.60
N LYS A 25 -12.70 13.36 7.86
CA LYS A 25 -13.18 11.98 8.10
C LYS A 25 -12.06 11.01 7.75
N LEU A 26 -11.36 10.54 8.77
CA LEU A 26 -10.23 9.65 8.59
C LEU A 26 -10.69 8.34 7.94
N LEU A 27 -9.93 7.94 6.93
CA LEU A 27 -10.01 6.63 6.33
C LEU A 27 -9.91 5.53 7.39
N VAL A 28 -9.01 5.76 8.35
CA VAL A 28 -8.79 4.92 9.53
C VAL A 28 -10.12 4.70 10.27
N ASP A 29 -10.80 5.77 10.70
CA ASP A 29 -12.07 5.70 11.44
C ASP A 29 -13.16 4.97 10.64
N THR A 30 -13.15 5.13 9.31
CA THR A 30 -14.10 4.46 8.42
C THR A 30 -13.85 2.95 8.37
N ILE A 31 -12.59 2.53 8.26
CA ILE A 31 -12.20 1.11 8.21
C ILE A 31 -12.43 0.47 9.58
N SER A 32 -11.88 1.05 10.64
CA SER A 32 -11.99 0.53 12.02
C SER A 32 -13.46 0.47 12.47
N GLY A 33 -14.24 1.52 12.23
CA GLY A 33 -15.66 1.56 12.58
C GLY A 33 -16.51 0.53 11.82
N ARG A 34 -16.22 0.27 10.54
CA ARG A 34 -16.92 -0.77 9.77
C ARG A 34 -16.56 -2.18 10.24
N ILE A 35 -15.30 -2.41 10.58
CA ILE A 35 -14.82 -3.68 11.12
C ILE A 35 -15.44 -3.94 12.50
N ALA A 36 -15.51 -2.92 13.37
CA ALA A 36 -16.22 -3.02 14.65
C ALA A 36 -17.68 -3.50 14.49
N LEU A 37 -18.36 -3.05 13.43
CA LEU A 37 -19.75 -3.45 13.14
C LEU A 37 -19.87 -4.80 12.44
N ARG A 38 -18.89 -5.14 11.60
CA ARG A 38 -18.85 -6.38 10.80
C ARG A 38 -17.40 -6.89 10.73
N PRO A 39 -16.95 -7.66 11.73
CA PRO A 39 -15.54 -8.03 11.82
C PRO A 39 -15.03 -8.85 10.64
N SER A 40 -15.88 -9.63 10.00
CA SER A 40 -15.56 -10.43 8.80
C SER A 40 -15.73 -9.67 7.46
N SER A 41 -15.95 -8.36 7.49
CA SER A 41 -16.13 -7.57 6.27
C SER A 41 -14.85 -7.40 5.47
N SER A 42 -15.00 -7.26 4.16
CA SER A 42 -13.93 -7.13 3.19
C SER A 42 -13.86 -5.71 2.60
N HIS A 43 -12.68 -5.13 2.60
CA HIS A 43 -12.43 -3.73 2.24
C HIS A 43 -11.35 -3.64 1.18
N LEU A 44 -11.54 -2.73 0.22
CA LEU A 44 -10.49 -2.30 -0.70
C LEU A 44 -10.08 -0.86 -0.42
N LEU A 45 -8.83 -0.69 0.00
CA LEU A 45 -8.17 0.60 0.13
C LEU A 45 -7.46 0.97 -1.17
N LEU A 46 -7.84 2.12 -1.73
CA LEU A 46 -7.32 2.67 -2.98
C LEU A 46 -6.72 4.05 -2.74
N GLY A 47 -5.90 4.50 -3.69
CA GLY A 47 -5.33 5.84 -3.68
C GLY A 47 -4.03 5.89 -4.47
N GLY A 48 -3.67 7.08 -4.91
CA GLY A 48 -2.41 7.29 -5.64
C GLY A 48 -1.19 6.86 -4.83
N ILE A 49 -0.09 6.60 -5.53
CA ILE A 49 1.19 6.34 -4.86
C ILE A 49 1.50 7.54 -3.96
N GLY A 50 2.05 7.31 -2.77
CA GLY A 50 2.44 8.39 -1.87
C GLY A 50 1.30 9.17 -1.21
N SER A 51 0.03 8.73 -1.32
CA SER A 51 -1.11 9.35 -0.62
C SER A 51 -1.19 9.02 0.88
N GLY A 52 -0.32 8.13 1.38
CA GLY A 52 -0.29 7.72 2.80
C GLY A 52 -1.08 6.44 3.13
N LYS A 53 -1.47 5.63 2.13
CA LYS A 53 -2.23 4.38 2.33
C LYS A 53 -1.64 3.47 3.40
N THR A 54 -0.36 3.11 3.30
CA THR A 54 0.35 2.27 4.27
C THR A 54 0.29 2.84 5.68
N THR A 55 0.55 4.14 5.84
CA THR A 55 0.48 4.81 7.15
C THR A 55 -0.94 4.72 7.73
N GLN A 56 -1.97 4.99 6.92
CA GLN A 56 -3.36 4.86 7.37
C GLN A 56 -3.71 3.40 7.68
N LEU A 57 -3.17 2.43 6.94
CA LEU A 57 -3.40 1.00 7.18
C LEU A 57 -2.79 0.55 8.53
N LEU A 58 -1.58 1.01 8.84
CA LEU A 58 -0.91 0.72 10.12
C LEU A 58 -1.68 1.32 11.31
N VAL A 59 -2.12 2.58 11.19
CA VAL A 59 -2.93 3.23 12.24
C VAL A 59 -4.29 2.56 12.38
N ALA A 60 -4.91 2.14 11.27
CA ALA A 60 -6.15 1.36 11.31
C ALA A 60 -5.94 0.01 12.01
N CYS A 61 -4.81 -0.67 11.74
CA CYS A 61 -4.45 -1.90 12.44
C CYS A 61 -4.37 -1.70 13.96
N GLN A 62 -3.71 -0.63 14.41
CA GLN A 62 -3.63 -0.27 15.83
C GLN A 62 -5.02 -0.03 16.43
N GLN A 63 -5.86 0.79 15.79
CA GLN A 63 -7.22 1.05 16.27
C GLN A 63 -8.12 -0.20 16.27
N ILE A 64 -7.99 -1.08 15.27
CA ILE A 64 -8.79 -2.33 15.24
C ILE A 64 -8.39 -3.24 16.40
N ASN A 65 -7.10 -3.27 16.77
CA ASN A 65 -6.62 -4.02 17.93
C ASN A 65 -7.05 -3.41 19.28
N GLU A 66 -7.62 -2.21 19.31
CA GLU A 66 -8.27 -1.63 20.50
C GLU A 66 -9.73 -2.09 20.64
N ILE A 67 -10.30 -2.73 19.63
CA ILE A 67 -11.67 -3.28 19.67
C ILE A 67 -11.65 -4.59 20.47
N GLU A 68 -12.56 -4.71 21.44
CA GLU A 68 -12.75 -5.94 22.22
C GLU A 68 -13.03 -7.14 21.31
N ASP A 69 -12.48 -8.31 21.66
CA ASP A 69 -12.62 -9.56 20.90
C ASP A 69 -12.27 -9.42 19.40
N THR A 70 -11.26 -8.62 19.06
CA THR A 70 -10.76 -8.48 17.69
C THR A 70 -9.24 -8.40 17.67
N HIS A 71 -8.62 -9.07 16.70
CA HIS A 71 -7.18 -9.03 16.49
C HIS A 71 -6.85 -8.80 15.01
N ALA A 72 -6.18 -7.69 14.74
CA ALA A 72 -5.76 -7.27 13.41
C ALA A 72 -4.27 -7.53 13.19
N ILE A 73 -3.95 -8.12 12.03
CA ILE A 73 -2.61 -8.45 11.59
C ILE A 73 -2.29 -7.65 10.32
N TYR A 74 -1.28 -6.79 10.41
CA TYR A 74 -0.74 -6.08 9.25
C TYR A 74 0.26 -6.99 8.51
N VAL A 75 0.13 -7.06 7.18
CA VAL A 75 0.98 -7.89 6.34
C VAL A 75 1.48 -7.08 5.14
N ASP A 76 2.79 -6.86 5.06
CA ASP A 76 3.43 -6.44 3.81
C ASP A 76 3.70 -7.68 2.94
N VAL A 77 2.92 -7.83 1.87
CA VAL A 77 2.99 -9.00 0.97
C VAL A 77 4.37 -9.12 0.30
N SER A 78 5.09 -8.01 0.12
CA SER A 78 6.42 -8.02 -0.50
C SER A 78 7.50 -8.70 0.35
N LEU A 79 7.26 -8.87 1.65
CA LEU A 79 8.17 -9.61 2.54
C LEU A 79 8.02 -11.13 2.40
N TYR A 80 6.93 -11.60 1.79
CA TYR A 80 6.63 -13.02 1.61
C TYR A 80 6.95 -13.51 0.22
N THR A 81 6.63 -12.73 -0.81
CA THR A 81 6.79 -13.14 -2.20
C THR A 81 7.17 -11.97 -3.09
N ASP A 82 7.83 -12.29 -4.21
CA ASP A 82 7.90 -11.36 -5.33
C ASP A 82 6.48 -11.09 -5.84
N ILE A 83 6.02 -9.85 -5.68
CA ILE A 83 4.68 -9.40 -6.06
C ILE A 83 4.44 -9.65 -7.55
N SER A 84 5.46 -9.52 -8.41
CA SER A 84 5.32 -9.75 -9.86
C SER A 84 4.98 -11.20 -10.22
N GLN A 85 5.15 -12.14 -9.28
CA GLN A 85 4.95 -13.57 -9.47
C GLN A 85 3.84 -14.15 -8.61
N ILE A 86 3.07 -13.28 -7.95
CA ILE A 86 1.97 -13.70 -7.08
C ILE A 86 0.89 -14.43 -7.88
N THR A 87 0.30 -15.46 -7.26
CA THR A 87 -0.79 -16.25 -7.85
C THR A 87 -1.87 -16.51 -6.81
N SER A 88 -3.01 -17.04 -7.26
CA SER A 88 -4.10 -17.46 -6.38
C SER A 88 -3.61 -18.42 -5.30
N GLY A 89 -4.11 -18.25 -4.08
CA GLY A 89 -3.73 -19.03 -2.90
C GLY A 89 -2.57 -18.44 -2.11
N VAL A 90 -1.82 -17.48 -2.65
CA VAL A 90 -0.68 -16.89 -1.94
C VAL A 90 -1.13 -16.07 -0.73
N LEU A 91 -2.16 -15.22 -0.84
CA LEU A 91 -2.64 -14.45 0.32
C LEU A 91 -3.26 -15.38 1.37
N THR A 92 -3.94 -16.43 0.92
CA THR A 92 -4.49 -17.47 1.81
C THR A 92 -3.38 -18.21 2.55
N ALA A 93 -2.29 -18.56 1.87
CA ALA A 93 -1.12 -19.19 2.49
C ALA A 93 -0.41 -18.25 3.46
N ILE A 94 -0.24 -16.97 3.12
CA ILE A 94 0.33 -15.97 4.03
C ILE A 94 -0.56 -15.82 5.28
N ALA A 95 -1.88 -15.73 5.12
CA ALA A 95 -2.81 -15.70 6.25
C ALA A 95 -2.64 -16.93 7.16
N GLY A 96 -2.52 -18.12 6.58
CA GLY A 96 -2.25 -19.35 7.32
C GLY A 96 -0.93 -19.32 8.08
N VAL A 97 0.15 -18.81 7.47
CA VAL A 97 1.46 -18.67 8.13
C VAL A 97 1.40 -17.67 9.29
N GLU A 98 0.72 -16.54 9.13
CA GLU A 98 0.58 -15.56 10.22
C GLU A 98 -0.33 -16.06 11.35
N LEU A 99 -1.40 -16.79 11.02
CA LEU A 99 -2.21 -17.48 12.02
C LEU A 99 -1.38 -18.49 12.80
N ALA A 100 -0.53 -19.27 12.13
CA ALA A 100 0.34 -20.24 12.77
C ALA A 100 1.30 -19.59 13.78
N LYS A 101 1.91 -18.43 13.43
CA LYS A 101 2.73 -17.66 14.38
C LYS A 101 1.92 -17.18 15.57
N LEU A 102 0.69 -16.69 15.33
CA LEU A 102 -0.18 -16.16 16.40
C LEU A 102 -0.54 -17.23 17.47
N ILE A 103 -0.61 -18.50 17.07
CA ILE A 103 -0.95 -19.62 17.96
C ILE A 103 0.21 -20.63 18.10
N GLU A 104 1.45 -20.20 17.92
CA GLU A 104 2.63 -21.08 17.94
C GLU A 104 2.82 -21.79 19.28
N ASP A 105 2.40 -21.16 20.38
CA ASP A 105 2.47 -21.69 21.74
C ASP A 105 1.33 -22.69 22.08
N SER A 106 0.55 -23.14 21.10
CA SER A 106 -0.55 -24.08 21.33
C SER A 106 -0.05 -25.45 21.80
N GLU A 107 -0.65 -26.00 22.87
CA GLU A 107 -0.36 -27.35 23.37
C GLU A 107 -1.22 -28.45 22.70
N ASP A 108 -2.21 -28.09 21.88
CA ASP A 108 -3.04 -29.06 21.14
C ASP A 108 -2.25 -29.68 19.98
N GLU A 109 -1.98 -31.00 20.06
CA GLU A 109 -1.27 -31.77 19.04
C GLU A 109 -1.86 -31.62 17.63
N ASN A 110 -3.18 -31.46 17.49
CA ASN A 110 -3.81 -31.28 16.18
C ASN A 110 -3.50 -29.90 15.59
N ILE A 111 -3.37 -28.88 16.44
CA ILE A 111 -3.00 -27.52 16.03
C ILE A 111 -1.53 -27.49 15.67
N ILE A 112 -0.66 -28.12 16.47
CA ILE A 112 0.78 -28.27 16.16
C ILE A 112 0.96 -28.94 14.79
N GLN A 113 0.27 -30.04 14.52
CA GLN A 113 0.32 -30.70 13.20
C GLN A 113 -0.21 -29.80 12.07
N SER A 114 -1.21 -28.95 12.35
CA SER A 114 -1.75 -28.01 11.36
C SER A 114 -0.76 -26.87 11.08
N ILE A 115 -0.04 -26.40 12.10
CA ILE A 115 1.06 -25.42 11.99
C ILE A 115 2.18 -25.99 11.10
N ASP A 116 2.63 -27.21 11.37
CA ASP A 116 3.65 -27.86 10.56
C ASP A 116 3.19 -28.05 9.10
N SER A 117 1.93 -28.43 8.92
CA SER A 117 1.32 -28.63 7.61
C SER A 117 1.22 -27.32 6.81
N ILE A 118 0.83 -26.21 7.45
CA ILE A 118 0.74 -24.92 6.75
C ILE A 118 2.13 -24.40 6.36
N HIS A 119 3.15 -24.57 7.22
CA HIS A 119 4.53 -24.21 6.86
C HIS A 119 5.05 -25.05 5.69
N THR A 120 4.75 -26.35 5.69
CA THR A 120 5.12 -27.26 4.62
C THR A 120 4.43 -26.89 3.30
N LEU A 121 3.13 -26.58 3.33
CA LEU A 121 2.40 -26.14 2.13
C LEU A 121 2.85 -24.76 1.64
N ALA A 122 3.09 -23.83 2.55
CA ALA A 122 3.50 -22.48 2.22
C ALA A 122 4.91 -22.46 1.62
N ASN A 123 5.89 -23.12 2.25
CA ASN A 123 7.30 -23.01 1.89
C ASN A 123 7.82 -24.18 1.04
N GLY A 124 7.12 -25.31 1.02
CA GLY A 124 7.57 -26.55 0.39
C GLY A 124 8.42 -27.41 1.32
N TYR A 125 8.86 -28.55 0.82
CA TYR A 125 9.72 -29.49 1.55
C TYR A 125 10.55 -30.34 0.60
N THR A 126 11.64 -30.90 1.11
CA THR A 126 12.50 -31.85 0.39
C THR A 126 12.46 -33.19 1.08
N TYR A 127 12.35 -34.28 0.33
CA TYR A 127 12.43 -35.63 0.86
C TYR A 127 13.23 -36.55 -0.06
N TYR A 128 13.82 -37.59 0.52
CA TYR A 128 14.54 -38.62 -0.22
C TYR A 128 13.55 -39.66 -0.72
N TYR A 129 13.55 -39.91 -2.03
CA TYR A 129 12.78 -40.99 -2.62
C TYR A 129 13.67 -42.23 -2.78
N ASN A 130 13.40 -43.24 -1.96
CA ASN A 130 13.99 -44.56 -2.15
C ASN A 130 12.96 -45.37 -2.95
N GLY A 131 13.21 -45.54 -4.25
CA GLY A 131 12.43 -46.45 -5.07
C GLY A 131 12.46 -47.85 -4.45
N TYR A 132 11.29 -48.50 -4.34
CA TYR A 132 11.24 -49.89 -3.91
C TYR A 132 12.02 -50.75 -4.93
N ASP A 133 13.01 -51.49 -4.43
CA ASP A 133 13.72 -52.61 -5.08
C ASP A 133 14.88 -52.30 -6.05
N ASP A 134 15.88 -51.51 -5.64
CA ASP A 134 17.25 -51.78 -6.12
C ASP A 134 18.30 -51.40 -5.08
N TYR A 135 19.12 -52.37 -4.67
CA TYR A 135 20.14 -52.24 -3.61
C TYR A 135 21.36 -51.39 -4.03
N ASP A 136 21.27 -50.60 -5.09
CA ASP A 136 22.36 -49.79 -5.67
C ASP A 136 21.87 -48.45 -6.29
N SER A 137 20.66 -47.96 -5.97
CA SER A 137 20.21 -46.65 -6.47
C SER A 137 20.61 -45.53 -5.52
N ASP A 138 21.36 -44.54 -6.02
CA ASP A 138 21.52 -43.24 -5.36
C ASP A 138 20.13 -42.68 -5.01
N SER A 139 19.95 -42.25 -3.77
CA SER A 139 18.67 -41.69 -3.31
C SER A 139 18.39 -40.37 -4.02
N ASP A 140 17.34 -40.29 -4.83
CA ASP A 140 16.94 -39.05 -5.48
C ASP A 140 16.32 -38.10 -4.46
N LEU A 141 16.91 -36.92 -4.31
CA LEU A 141 16.35 -35.84 -3.49
C LEU A 141 15.23 -35.16 -4.28
N ILE A 142 13.98 -35.42 -3.91
CA ILE A 142 12.81 -34.77 -4.52
C ILE A 142 12.46 -33.52 -3.71
N SER A 143 12.40 -32.38 -4.38
CA SER A 143 11.94 -31.11 -3.81
C SER A 143 10.51 -30.81 -4.25
N ILE A 144 9.59 -30.79 -3.28
CA ILE A 144 8.22 -30.32 -3.44
C ILE A 144 8.19 -28.84 -3.12
N LYS A 145 7.72 -28.05 -4.09
CA LYS A 145 7.68 -26.59 -3.97
C LYS A 145 6.48 -26.14 -3.13
N GLY A 146 6.67 -25.08 -2.35
CA GLY A 146 5.61 -24.39 -1.62
C GLY A 146 4.78 -23.45 -2.49
N ILE A 147 3.69 -22.94 -1.92
CA ILE A 147 2.82 -21.92 -2.53
C ILE A 147 3.53 -20.55 -2.60
N ILE A 148 4.36 -20.26 -1.61
CA ILE A 148 5.29 -19.13 -1.54
C ILE A 148 6.67 -19.73 -1.90
N PRO A 149 7.32 -19.43 -3.07
CA PRO A 149 7.34 -18.16 -3.78
C PRO A 149 7.34 -18.30 -5.32
N LYS A 150 6.52 -19.16 -5.94
CA LYS A 150 6.35 -19.15 -7.43
C LYS A 150 5.17 -19.96 -7.96
N LYS A 151 4.41 -19.31 -8.86
CA LYS A 151 3.39 -19.80 -9.81
C LYS A 151 2.96 -21.27 -9.61
N SER A 152 1.94 -21.50 -8.80
CA SER A 152 1.23 -22.78 -8.84
C SER A 152 0.57 -22.92 -10.21
N GLU A 153 0.77 -24.04 -10.92
CA GLU A 153 0.13 -24.31 -12.21
C GLU A 153 -1.38 -24.62 -12.07
N GLY A 154 -1.92 -24.58 -10.85
CA GLY A 154 -3.34 -24.79 -10.55
C GLY A 154 -4.18 -23.52 -10.67
N TYR A 155 -5.44 -23.70 -11.09
CA TYR A 155 -6.48 -22.67 -10.99
C TYR A 155 -7.19 -22.77 -9.64
N GLY A 156 -7.30 -21.64 -8.94
CA GLY A 156 -8.04 -21.55 -7.68
C GLY A 156 -7.23 -21.96 -6.46
N ILE A 157 -7.90 -21.99 -5.31
CA ILE A 157 -7.29 -22.27 -4.01
C ILE A 157 -7.40 -23.76 -3.72
N ARG A 158 -6.30 -24.37 -3.29
CA ARG A 158 -6.29 -25.78 -2.89
C ARG A 158 -7.20 -25.98 -1.67
N LEU A 159 -8.02 -27.02 -1.69
CA LEU A 159 -8.98 -27.29 -0.61
C LEU A 159 -8.28 -27.61 0.71
N ASP A 160 -7.16 -28.35 0.66
CA ASP A 160 -6.34 -28.66 1.83
C ASP A 160 -5.78 -27.41 2.51
N LEU A 161 -5.34 -26.41 1.72
CA LEU A 161 -4.95 -25.11 2.24
C LEU A 161 -6.12 -24.43 2.97
N LEU A 162 -7.29 -24.36 2.35
CA LEU A 162 -8.46 -23.70 2.94
C LEU A 162 -8.92 -24.39 4.23
N GLU A 163 -8.89 -25.72 4.27
CA GLU A 163 -9.21 -26.51 5.47
C GLU A 163 -8.22 -26.23 6.60
N LEU A 164 -6.92 -26.17 6.31
CA LEU A 164 -5.89 -25.83 7.29
C LEU A 164 -6.07 -24.40 7.81
N VAL A 165 -6.26 -23.42 6.93
CA VAL A 165 -6.53 -22.04 7.36
C VAL A 165 -7.79 -21.99 8.21
N SER A 166 -8.87 -22.67 7.82
CA SER A 166 -10.10 -22.70 8.61
C SER A 166 -9.89 -23.25 10.04
N LYS A 167 -9.09 -24.32 10.19
CA LYS A 167 -8.74 -24.88 11.50
C LYS A 167 -7.92 -23.89 12.34
N LEU A 168 -6.88 -23.29 11.75
CA LEU A 168 -6.03 -22.32 12.43
C LEU A 168 -6.82 -21.05 12.80
N THR A 169 -7.71 -20.57 11.94
CA THR A 169 -8.61 -19.45 12.23
C THR A 169 -9.48 -19.74 13.43
N LYS A 170 -10.06 -20.94 13.52
CA LYS A 170 -10.92 -21.32 14.65
C LYS A 170 -10.13 -21.30 15.96
N ALA A 171 -8.95 -21.92 15.98
CA ALA A 171 -8.08 -21.93 17.16
C ALA A 171 -7.61 -20.52 17.56
N ALA A 172 -7.22 -19.69 16.59
CA ALA A 172 -6.88 -18.29 16.83
C ALA A 172 -8.08 -17.50 17.38
N SER A 173 -9.28 -17.73 16.83
CA SER A 173 -10.49 -17.00 17.23
C SER A 173 -10.96 -17.35 18.65
N GLU A 174 -10.69 -18.56 19.12
CA GLU A 174 -10.95 -18.95 20.51
C GLU A 174 -10.10 -18.17 21.51
N LYS A 175 -8.89 -17.71 21.10
CA LYS A 175 -7.96 -16.96 21.95
C LYS A 175 -8.06 -15.44 21.77
N TYR A 176 -8.33 -14.96 20.57
CA TYR A 176 -8.21 -13.55 20.19
C TYR A 176 -9.51 -12.93 19.65
N GLY A 177 -10.59 -13.71 19.54
CA GLY A 177 -11.85 -13.25 18.96
C GLY A 177 -11.79 -13.16 17.43
N ASN A 178 -12.34 -12.11 16.85
CA ASN A 178 -12.39 -11.96 15.40
C ASN A 178 -11.01 -11.65 14.82
N ILE A 179 -10.58 -12.40 13.80
CA ILE A 179 -9.30 -12.15 13.13
C ILE A 179 -9.49 -11.28 11.90
N VAL A 180 -8.63 -10.27 11.72
CA VAL A 180 -8.64 -9.35 10.59
C VAL A 180 -7.25 -9.27 9.97
N PHE A 181 -7.15 -9.38 8.65
CA PHE A 181 -5.90 -9.19 7.91
C PHE A 181 -5.91 -7.89 7.11
N LEU A 182 -4.81 -7.15 7.18
CA LEU A 182 -4.58 -5.93 6.40
C LEU A 182 -3.38 -6.17 5.47
N PHE A 183 -3.66 -6.53 4.21
CA PHE A 183 -2.62 -6.81 3.20
C PHE A 183 -2.24 -5.55 2.44
N ASP A 184 -0.99 -5.12 2.62
CA ASP A 184 -0.40 -4.00 1.91
C ASP A 184 0.48 -4.45 0.72
N GLY A 185 0.77 -3.51 -0.18
CA GLY A 185 1.71 -3.66 -1.28
C GLY A 185 1.13 -4.25 -2.57
N LEU A 186 -0.13 -4.69 -2.59
CA LEU A 186 -0.75 -5.21 -3.83
C LEU A 186 -1.00 -4.12 -4.89
N ASP A 187 -0.90 -2.83 -4.52
CA ASP A 187 -0.91 -1.72 -5.48
C ASP A 187 0.34 -1.65 -6.35
N ARG A 188 1.40 -2.42 -6.02
CA ARG A 188 2.60 -2.61 -6.84
C ARG A 188 2.42 -3.66 -7.94
N LEU A 189 1.23 -4.28 -8.05
CA LEU A 189 0.91 -5.20 -9.14
C LEU A 189 0.62 -4.43 -10.42
N ASP A 190 1.46 -4.64 -11.44
CA ASP A 190 1.25 -4.07 -12.76
C ASP A 190 0.09 -4.74 -13.51
N ASP A 191 -0.08 -6.05 -13.36
CA ASP A 191 -1.14 -6.80 -14.05
C ASP A 191 -2.45 -6.77 -13.24
N THR A 192 -3.37 -5.90 -13.68
CA THR A 192 -4.71 -5.79 -13.10
C THR A 192 -5.46 -7.13 -13.12
N LYS A 193 -5.26 -8.01 -14.11
CA LYS A 193 -5.92 -9.32 -14.14
C LYS A 193 -5.46 -10.22 -13.00
N VAL A 194 -4.18 -10.16 -12.64
CA VAL A 194 -3.64 -10.91 -11.50
C VAL A 194 -4.26 -10.40 -10.21
N PHE A 195 -4.30 -9.07 -10.02
CA PHE A 195 -4.96 -8.46 -8.86
C PHE A 195 -6.43 -8.91 -8.73
N ILE A 196 -7.20 -8.87 -9.82
CA ILE A 196 -8.60 -9.29 -9.81
C ILE A 196 -8.76 -10.78 -9.49
N LYS A 197 -7.84 -11.63 -9.94
CA LYS A 197 -7.83 -13.05 -9.56
C LYS A 197 -7.65 -13.20 -8.04
N LEU A 198 -6.72 -12.47 -7.43
CA LEU A 198 -6.51 -12.50 -5.98
C LEU A 198 -7.77 -12.05 -5.21
N VAL A 199 -8.45 -11.00 -5.68
CA VAL A 199 -9.72 -10.57 -5.09
C VAL A 199 -10.78 -11.68 -5.22
N TYR A 200 -10.92 -12.29 -6.39
CA TYR A 200 -11.97 -13.29 -6.61
C TYR A 200 -11.68 -14.63 -5.91
N SER A 201 -10.42 -15.05 -5.82
CA SER A 201 -10.02 -16.29 -5.17
C SER A 201 -9.75 -16.09 -3.68
N ASP A 202 -8.70 -15.35 -3.35
CA ASP A 202 -8.12 -15.31 -2.01
C ASP A 202 -8.96 -14.50 -1.05
N ALA A 203 -9.40 -13.30 -1.45
CA ALA A 203 -10.23 -12.47 -0.59
C ALA A 203 -11.52 -13.21 -0.20
N LYS A 204 -12.13 -13.90 -1.17
CA LYS A 204 -13.32 -14.70 -0.96
C LYS A 204 -13.07 -15.91 -0.06
N ALA A 205 -11.97 -16.63 -0.27
CA ALA A 205 -11.62 -17.80 0.54
C ALA A 205 -11.33 -17.41 2.01
N ILE A 206 -10.54 -16.35 2.20
CA ILE A 206 -10.24 -15.79 3.52
C ILE A 206 -11.54 -15.34 4.21
N SER A 207 -12.40 -14.60 3.51
CA SER A 207 -13.70 -14.17 4.07
C SER A 207 -14.61 -15.36 4.39
N SER A 208 -14.55 -16.44 3.60
CA SER A 208 -15.40 -17.63 3.81
C SER A 208 -15.09 -18.41 5.09
N VAL A 209 -13.89 -18.24 5.65
CA VAL A 209 -13.50 -18.83 6.94
C VAL A 209 -13.71 -17.86 8.12
N GLY A 210 -14.38 -16.72 7.89
CA GLY A 210 -14.77 -15.77 8.94
C GLY A 210 -13.71 -14.70 9.24
N ILE A 211 -12.66 -14.59 8.43
CA ILE A 211 -11.61 -13.57 8.60
C ILE A 211 -12.03 -12.26 7.94
N GLY A 212 -11.88 -11.14 8.64
CA GLY A 212 -11.99 -9.79 8.08
C GLY A 212 -10.80 -9.41 7.22
N LEU A 213 -11.00 -8.54 6.23
CA LEU A 213 -9.97 -8.28 5.23
C LEU A 213 -9.91 -6.81 4.82
N VAL A 214 -8.70 -6.24 4.78
CA VAL A 214 -8.41 -4.98 4.09
C VAL A 214 -7.31 -5.24 3.07
N LEU A 215 -7.59 -4.95 1.80
CA LEU A 215 -6.62 -5.06 0.71
C LEU A 215 -6.21 -3.66 0.24
N VAL A 216 -4.93 -3.44 -0.02
CA VAL A 216 -4.45 -2.21 -0.69
C VAL A 216 -4.33 -2.45 -2.20
N GLY A 217 -5.12 -1.76 -3.01
CA GLY A 217 -5.12 -1.92 -4.46
C GLY A 217 -4.63 -0.70 -5.23
N SER A 218 -4.23 -0.92 -6.48
CA SER A 218 -3.87 0.15 -7.42
C SER A 218 -5.13 0.87 -7.93
N LEU A 219 -4.97 2.16 -8.29
CA LEU A 219 -6.02 2.97 -8.93
C LEU A 219 -6.57 2.32 -10.21
N THR A 220 -5.75 1.53 -10.91
CA THR A 220 -6.16 0.82 -12.13
C THR A 220 -7.28 -0.19 -11.87
N ALA A 221 -7.45 -0.67 -10.64
CA ALA A 221 -8.53 -1.60 -10.28
C ALA A 221 -9.94 -0.97 -10.43
N ILE A 222 -10.07 0.34 -10.21
CA ILE A 222 -11.37 1.05 -10.26
C ILE A 222 -11.59 1.91 -11.50
N TYR A 223 -10.52 2.33 -12.16
CA TYR A 223 -10.61 3.05 -13.43
C TYR A 223 -10.49 2.12 -14.64
N GLY A 224 -10.07 0.87 -14.44
CA GLY A 224 -10.01 -0.14 -15.49
C GLY A 224 -11.32 -0.89 -15.70
N ASN A 225 -11.30 -1.82 -16.65
CA ASN A 225 -12.46 -2.63 -17.09
C ASN A 225 -12.99 -3.62 -16.04
N TYR A 226 -12.38 -3.69 -14.85
CA TYR A 226 -12.69 -4.69 -13.83
C TYR A 226 -13.47 -4.14 -12.64
N ARG A 227 -13.83 -2.85 -12.66
CA ARG A 227 -14.55 -2.19 -11.57
C ARG A 227 -15.76 -2.99 -11.09
N ASP A 228 -16.65 -3.39 -12.00
CA ASP A 228 -17.86 -4.16 -11.66
C ASP A 228 -17.55 -5.48 -10.95
N THR A 229 -16.42 -6.12 -11.29
CA THR A 229 -16.00 -7.38 -10.65
C THR A 229 -15.53 -7.12 -9.23
N VAL A 230 -14.74 -6.07 -9.03
CA VAL A 230 -14.29 -5.68 -7.69
C VAL A 230 -15.48 -5.27 -6.83
N ASP A 231 -16.38 -4.43 -7.37
CA ASP A 231 -17.57 -3.91 -6.68
C ASP A 231 -18.52 -5.01 -6.19
N LYS A 232 -18.55 -6.16 -6.86
CA LYS A 232 -19.36 -7.33 -6.47
C LYS A 232 -18.64 -8.30 -5.54
N SER A 233 -17.33 -8.20 -5.42
CA SER A 233 -16.50 -9.18 -4.69
C SER A 233 -16.12 -8.73 -3.29
N LEU A 234 -16.20 -7.43 -3.00
CA LEU A 234 -15.81 -6.84 -1.71
C LEU A 234 -16.95 -5.98 -1.16
N ASP A 235 -17.06 -5.90 0.16
CA ASP A 235 -18.18 -5.19 0.83
C ASP A 235 -18.03 -3.67 0.74
N TYR A 236 -16.79 -3.18 0.78
CA TYR A 236 -16.51 -1.76 0.99
C TYR A 236 -15.34 -1.25 0.17
N PHE A 237 -15.50 -0.02 -0.33
CA PHE A 237 -14.46 0.75 -1.02
C PHE A 237 -14.07 1.95 -0.17
N CYS A 238 -12.77 2.08 0.01
CA CYS A 238 -12.13 3.11 0.80
C CYS A 238 -11.11 3.80 -0.10
N TYR A 239 -11.12 5.12 -0.16
CA TYR A 239 -10.23 5.89 -1.02
C TYR A 239 -9.43 6.90 -0.19
N GLN A 240 -8.12 6.87 -0.33
CA GLN A 240 -7.20 7.85 0.25
C GLN A 240 -6.86 8.92 -0.80
N PRO A 241 -7.53 10.08 -0.79
CA PRO A 241 -7.21 11.17 -1.70
C PRO A 241 -5.88 11.82 -1.34
N PHE A 242 -5.34 12.57 -2.29
CA PHE A 242 -4.35 13.59 -1.98
C PHE A 242 -5.02 14.78 -1.30
N PHE A 243 -4.23 15.56 -0.57
CA PHE A 243 -4.71 16.71 0.17
C PHE A 243 -4.72 17.94 -0.75
N ASP A 244 -5.84 18.64 -0.88
CA ASP A 244 -5.91 19.87 -1.68
C ASP A 244 -5.34 21.05 -0.88
N VAL A 245 -4.01 21.08 -0.72
CA VAL A 245 -3.31 22.11 0.06
C VAL A 245 -3.46 23.53 -0.50
N GLU A 246 -3.98 23.69 -1.72
CA GLU A 246 -4.23 25.00 -2.33
C GLU A 246 -5.60 25.56 -1.93
N ASN A 247 -6.62 24.69 -1.84
CA ASN A 247 -8.01 25.10 -1.58
C ASN A 247 -8.56 24.70 -0.20
N ASP A 248 -7.82 23.90 0.58
CA ASP A 248 -8.21 23.45 1.91
C ASP A 248 -7.17 23.88 2.96
N LEU A 249 -7.60 24.74 3.89
CA LEU A 249 -6.76 25.27 4.96
C LEU A 249 -6.43 24.20 6.02
N GLU A 250 -7.31 23.24 6.28
CA GLU A 250 -7.00 22.15 7.21
C GLU A 250 -5.92 21.25 6.62
N ALA A 251 -6.02 20.95 5.31
CA ALA A 251 -4.97 20.26 4.57
C ALA A 251 -3.64 21.01 4.62
N TYR A 252 -3.63 22.32 4.37
CA TYR A 252 -2.40 23.12 4.46
C TYR A 252 -1.77 23.05 5.87
N ASN A 253 -2.56 23.30 6.91
CA ASN A 253 -2.11 23.31 8.30
C ASN A 253 -1.60 21.92 8.74
N PHE A 254 -2.18 20.85 8.21
CA PHE A 254 -1.69 19.50 8.44
C PHE A 254 -0.25 19.31 7.95
N PHE A 255 0.10 19.80 6.77
CA PHE A 255 1.47 19.70 6.25
C PHE A 255 2.45 20.59 7.02
N GLU A 256 2.01 21.77 7.46
CA GLU A 256 2.80 22.62 8.35
C GLU A 256 3.11 21.90 9.67
N LYS A 257 2.09 21.24 10.26
CA LYS A 257 2.24 20.43 11.47
C LYS A 257 3.25 19.29 11.30
N ILE A 258 3.29 18.63 10.14
CA ILE A 258 4.28 17.59 9.85
C ILE A 258 5.71 18.13 10.00
N ILE A 259 5.99 19.33 9.50
CA ILE A 259 7.31 19.96 9.62
C ILE A 259 7.60 20.25 11.09
N GLN A 260 6.68 20.92 11.79
CA GLN A 260 6.82 21.24 13.21
C GLN A 260 7.09 20.02 14.09
N THR A 261 6.50 18.87 13.75
CA THR A 261 6.71 17.61 14.49
C THR A 261 8.06 16.94 14.17
N ARG A 262 8.66 17.20 13.00
CA ARG A 262 9.82 16.46 12.48
C ARG A 262 11.12 17.27 12.41
N SER A 263 11.05 18.59 12.54
CA SER A 263 12.22 19.48 12.56
C SER A 263 12.27 20.30 13.84
N SER A 264 13.47 20.68 14.25
CA SER A 264 13.63 21.72 15.27
C SER A 264 13.02 23.04 14.81
N GLU A 265 12.57 23.83 15.77
CA GLU A 265 12.10 25.20 15.53
C GLU A 265 13.16 25.99 14.74
N ASP A 266 12.70 26.82 13.81
CA ASP A 266 13.53 27.69 12.94
C ASP A 266 14.56 27.00 12.03
N PHE A 267 14.56 25.66 11.88
CA PHE A 267 15.47 25.00 10.95
C PHE A 267 15.08 25.18 9.47
N ILE A 268 13.78 25.29 9.20
CA ILE A 268 13.22 25.54 7.87
C ILE A 268 12.48 26.87 7.91
N GLU A 269 12.86 27.80 7.03
CA GLU A 269 12.23 29.12 6.98
C GLU A 269 10.75 29.02 6.63
N GLU A 270 9.91 29.91 7.16
CA GLU A 270 8.46 29.95 6.86
C GLU A 270 8.19 30.07 5.34
N SER A 271 9.03 30.85 4.64
CA SER A 271 8.95 30.99 3.18
C SER A 271 9.24 29.67 2.45
N ALA A 272 10.18 28.88 2.96
CA ALA A 272 10.55 27.57 2.44
C ALA A 272 9.47 26.52 2.72
N ILE A 273 8.89 26.52 3.93
CA ILE A 273 7.75 25.66 4.29
C ILE A 273 6.60 25.85 3.31
N LYS A 274 6.21 27.11 3.05
CA LYS A 274 5.12 27.41 2.12
C LYS A 274 5.38 26.84 0.72
N ILE A 275 6.60 26.95 0.22
CA ILE A 275 6.96 26.43 -1.10
C ILE A 275 6.92 24.89 -1.10
N LEU A 276 7.47 24.24 -0.07
CA LEU A 276 7.43 22.77 0.06
C LEU A 276 6.00 22.24 0.03
N ILE A 277 5.10 22.84 0.81
CA ILE A 277 3.68 22.44 0.88
C ILE A 277 3.04 22.57 -0.51
N LEU A 278 3.11 23.75 -1.13
CA LEU A 278 2.46 24.01 -2.40
C LEU A 278 3.07 23.19 -3.56
N SER A 279 4.39 23.04 -3.59
CA SER A 279 5.08 22.27 -4.63
C SER A 279 4.78 20.77 -4.56
N SER A 280 4.46 20.24 -3.37
CA SER A 280 4.09 18.83 -3.20
C SER A 280 2.72 18.47 -3.77
N GLY A 281 1.84 19.45 -4.02
CA GLY A 281 0.44 19.21 -4.41
C GLY A 281 -0.33 18.39 -3.37
N GLY A 282 0.09 18.42 -2.10
CA GLY A 282 -0.49 17.63 -1.03
C GLY A 282 -0.31 16.12 -1.18
N VAL A 283 0.69 15.69 -1.95
CA VAL A 283 1.18 14.32 -1.94
C VAL A 283 2.18 14.16 -0.80
N LEU A 284 1.83 13.37 0.23
CA LEU A 284 2.66 13.17 1.42
C LEU A 284 4.07 12.70 1.07
N ARG A 285 4.21 11.72 0.17
CA ARG A 285 5.54 11.24 -0.23
C ARG A 285 6.36 12.33 -0.89
N ASP A 286 5.78 13.05 -1.84
CA ASP A 286 6.50 14.06 -2.60
C ASP A 286 6.88 15.25 -1.68
N PHE A 287 6.04 15.59 -0.69
CA PHE A 287 6.39 16.55 0.35
C PHE A 287 7.62 16.14 1.17
N ILE A 288 7.65 14.88 1.64
CA ILE A 288 8.80 14.37 2.42
C ILE A 288 10.06 14.30 1.55
N THR A 289 9.95 13.84 0.31
CA THR A 289 11.06 13.80 -0.64
C THR A 289 11.59 15.20 -0.96
N LEU A 290 10.72 16.18 -1.22
CA LEU A 290 11.14 17.56 -1.48
C LEU A 290 11.81 18.18 -0.25
N THR A 291 11.27 17.92 0.96
CA THR A 291 11.86 18.40 2.21
C THR A 291 13.25 17.81 2.41
N GLN A 292 13.41 16.51 2.22
CA GLN A 292 14.71 15.82 2.30
C GLN A 292 15.72 16.40 1.30
N ALA A 293 15.34 16.51 0.04
CA ALA A 293 16.20 17.05 -1.01
C ALA A 293 16.60 18.51 -0.71
N SER A 294 15.71 19.30 -0.10
CA SER A 294 16.01 20.67 0.31
C SER A 294 17.02 20.72 1.47
N ILE A 295 16.93 19.77 2.41
CA ILE A 295 17.92 19.62 3.49
C ILE A 295 19.28 19.20 2.92
N GLU A 296 19.30 18.30 1.94
CA GLU A 296 20.52 17.89 1.24
C GLU A 296 21.18 19.07 0.49
N GLU A 297 20.40 19.86 -0.25
CA GLU A 297 20.87 21.09 -0.90
C GLU A 297 21.45 22.10 0.10
N THR A 298 20.81 22.24 1.27
CA THR A 298 21.25 23.12 2.36
C THR A 298 22.62 22.69 2.87
N TYR A 299 22.76 21.40 3.19
CA TYR A 299 24.02 20.81 3.64
C TYR A 299 25.15 21.00 2.61
N LEU A 300 24.87 20.74 1.32
CA LEU A 300 25.84 20.92 0.25
C LEU A 300 26.26 22.39 0.05
N SER A 301 25.35 23.33 0.32
CA SER A 301 25.64 24.76 0.24
C SER A 301 26.36 25.33 1.47
N GLY A 302 26.46 24.56 2.56
CA GLY A 302 27.04 25.02 3.83
C GLY A 302 26.21 26.08 4.54
N GLU A 303 24.91 26.14 4.25
CA GLU A 303 23.96 27.02 4.94
C GLU A 303 23.38 26.32 6.18
N ASP A 304 23.04 27.08 7.22
CA ASP A 304 22.57 26.51 8.50
C ASP A 304 21.05 26.24 8.53
N GLN A 305 20.29 26.90 7.65
CA GLN A 305 18.82 26.83 7.58
C GLN A 305 18.37 26.51 6.16
N VAL A 306 17.26 25.78 6.05
CA VAL A 306 16.63 25.50 4.76
C VAL A 306 15.84 26.72 4.31
N GLY A 307 16.41 27.47 3.35
CA GLY A 307 15.80 28.64 2.75
C GLY A 307 15.08 28.37 1.41
N GLN A 308 14.41 29.39 0.90
CA GLN A 308 13.68 29.34 -0.37
C GLN A 308 14.55 28.85 -1.55
N LYS A 309 15.82 29.26 -1.60
CA LYS A 309 16.74 28.95 -2.71
C LYS A 309 17.00 27.45 -2.83
N GLN A 310 17.18 26.75 -1.72
CA GLN A 310 17.43 25.31 -1.67
C GLN A 310 16.19 24.54 -2.07
N VAL A 311 15.02 24.97 -1.58
CA VAL A 311 13.73 24.37 -1.97
C VAL A 311 13.50 24.49 -3.47
N LEU A 312 13.73 25.66 -4.07
CA LEU A 312 13.53 25.84 -5.51
C LEU A 312 14.43 24.95 -6.36
N LYS A 313 15.69 24.72 -5.93
CA LYS A 313 16.58 23.76 -6.60
C LYS A 313 16.07 22.32 -6.48
N ALA A 314 15.64 21.92 -5.29
CA ALA A 314 15.07 20.60 -5.06
C ALA A 314 13.81 20.37 -5.92
N VAL A 315 12.94 21.37 -6.01
CA VAL A 315 11.74 21.35 -6.86
C VAL A 315 12.11 21.24 -8.34
N ASP A 316 13.09 21.99 -8.86
CA ASP A 316 13.52 21.88 -10.27
C ASP A 316 14.04 20.47 -10.58
N SER A 317 14.91 19.92 -9.72
CA SER A 317 15.45 18.56 -9.87
C SER A 317 14.34 17.49 -9.84
N PHE A 318 13.44 17.57 -8.87
CA PHE A 318 12.26 16.69 -8.74
C PHE A 318 11.37 16.77 -9.98
N SER A 319 11.12 17.97 -10.49
CA SER A 319 10.22 18.18 -11.63
C SER A 319 10.79 17.59 -12.92
N ARG A 320 12.10 17.73 -13.15
CA ARG A 320 12.80 17.12 -14.28
C ARG A 320 12.76 15.60 -14.23
N SER A 321 12.95 15.02 -13.04
CA SER A 321 12.93 13.56 -12.88
C SER A 321 11.53 12.98 -13.14
N GLN A 322 10.47 13.66 -12.71
CA GLN A 322 9.08 13.27 -12.97
C GLN A 322 8.73 13.21 -14.47
N LEU A 323 9.28 14.13 -15.25
CA LEU A 323 9.04 14.22 -16.70
C LEU A 323 9.84 13.21 -17.54
N LEU A 324 10.78 12.46 -16.94
CA LEU A 324 11.54 11.44 -17.67
C LEU A 324 10.61 10.36 -18.25
N GLY A 325 10.74 10.08 -19.54
CA GLY A 325 9.92 9.07 -20.21
C GLY A 325 8.44 9.45 -20.36
N VAL A 326 8.08 10.72 -20.22
CA VAL A 326 6.75 11.22 -20.62
C VAL A 326 6.73 11.40 -22.14
N SER A 327 5.71 10.86 -22.80
CA SER A 327 5.55 10.95 -24.25
C SER A 327 4.92 12.27 -24.72
N ASP A 328 5.10 12.63 -25.98
CA ASP A 328 4.49 13.84 -26.56
C ASP A 328 2.95 13.84 -26.42
N LYS A 329 2.32 12.67 -26.55
CA LYS A 329 0.87 12.52 -26.33
C LYS A 329 0.47 12.85 -24.89
N GLU A 330 1.22 12.36 -23.92
CA GLU A 330 0.99 12.64 -22.51
C GLU A 330 1.24 14.13 -22.19
N LEU A 331 2.25 14.75 -22.81
CA LEU A 331 2.48 16.20 -22.66
C LEU A 331 1.31 17.03 -23.21
N ILE A 332 0.74 16.66 -24.36
CA ILE A 332 -0.45 17.31 -24.92
C ILE A 332 -1.63 17.21 -23.94
N ILE A 333 -1.83 16.05 -23.30
CA ILE A 333 -2.88 15.86 -22.30
C ILE A 333 -2.62 16.78 -21.09
N LEU A 334 -1.39 16.83 -20.57
CA LEU A 334 -1.03 17.69 -19.44
C LEU A 334 -1.28 19.18 -19.75
N ASP A 335 -0.86 19.66 -20.93
CA ASP A 335 -1.13 21.03 -21.37
C ASP A 335 -2.64 21.32 -21.49
N GLN A 336 -3.41 20.38 -22.05
CA GLN A 336 -4.86 20.50 -22.11
C GLN A 336 -5.49 20.59 -20.71
N VAL A 337 -5.03 19.80 -19.74
CA VAL A 337 -5.54 19.86 -18.36
C VAL A 337 -5.19 21.19 -17.70
N ILE A 338 -3.98 21.73 -17.94
CA ILE A 338 -3.58 23.06 -17.45
C ILE A 338 -4.55 24.14 -17.96
N LYS A 339 -4.85 24.12 -19.27
CA LYS A 339 -5.68 25.13 -19.95
C LYS A 339 -7.18 25.00 -19.65
N THR A 340 -7.70 23.77 -19.64
CA THR A 340 -9.15 23.52 -19.57
C THR A 340 -9.65 23.16 -18.18
N LYS A 341 -8.75 22.81 -17.24
CA LYS A 341 -9.08 22.31 -15.90
C LYS A 341 -10.01 21.11 -15.90
N THR A 342 -10.03 20.37 -17.00
CA THR A 342 -10.92 19.22 -17.21
C THR A 342 -10.08 18.01 -17.54
N PHE A 343 -10.33 16.92 -16.83
CA PHE A 343 -9.70 15.63 -17.06
C PHE A 343 -10.67 14.52 -16.67
N ILE A 344 -10.76 13.49 -17.50
CA ILE A 344 -11.55 12.29 -17.21
C ILE A 344 -10.71 11.10 -17.68
N PRO A 345 -10.22 10.24 -16.76
CA PRO A 345 -9.34 9.15 -17.14
C PRO A 345 -10.11 8.07 -17.91
N ARG A 346 -9.80 7.91 -19.21
CA ARG A 346 -10.50 6.95 -20.09
C ARG A 346 -9.56 6.08 -20.92
N THR A 347 -8.34 6.53 -21.13
CA THR A 347 -7.31 5.86 -21.94
C THR A 347 -6.17 5.36 -21.07
N ASP A 348 -5.35 4.46 -21.61
CA ASP A 348 -4.16 3.97 -20.90
C ASP A 348 -3.17 5.12 -20.63
N GLU A 349 -3.05 6.10 -21.54
CA GLU A 349 -2.30 7.34 -21.34
C GLU A 349 -2.82 8.10 -20.10
N ASP A 350 -4.14 8.30 -19.99
CA ASP A 350 -4.73 9.01 -18.85
C ASP A 350 -4.45 8.29 -17.53
N LEU A 351 -4.58 6.96 -17.51
CA LEU A 351 -4.31 6.16 -16.33
C LEU A 351 -2.83 6.20 -15.95
N ARG A 352 -1.91 6.18 -16.92
CA ARG A 352 -0.48 6.36 -16.66
C ARG A 352 -0.19 7.71 -16.03
N LEU A 353 -0.83 8.79 -16.47
CA LEU A 353 -0.67 10.12 -15.88
C LEU A 353 -1.10 10.18 -14.40
N LEU A 354 -2.18 9.46 -14.04
CA LEU A 354 -2.62 9.33 -12.64
C LEU A 354 -1.68 8.46 -11.80
N VAL A 355 -1.32 7.27 -12.30
CA VAL A 355 -0.46 6.32 -11.58
C VAL A 355 0.93 6.93 -11.34
N ARG A 356 1.46 7.67 -12.33
CA ARG A 356 2.74 8.38 -12.22
C ARG A 356 2.68 9.69 -11.42
N ARG A 357 1.50 10.11 -10.95
CA ARG A 357 1.27 11.36 -10.20
C ARG A 357 1.63 12.63 -10.99
N LEU A 358 1.51 12.58 -12.32
CA LEU A 358 1.64 13.77 -13.15
C LEU A 358 0.33 14.57 -13.16
N ILE A 359 -0.80 13.86 -13.00
CA ILE A 359 -2.10 14.42 -12.64
C ILE A 359 -2.48 13.89 -11.26
N LEU A 360 -2.88 14.78 -10.37
CA LEU A 360 -3.33 14.50 -9.03
C LEU A 360 -4.86 14.52 -8.97
N GLU A 361 -5.44 13.56 -8.24
CA GLU A 361 -6.87 13.49 -7.97
C GLU A 361 -7.16 13.98 -6.55
N TYR A 362 -7.99 15.02 -6.44
CA TYR A 362 -8.56 15.51 -5.19
C TYR A 362 -10.06 15.16 -5.15
N ARG A 363 -10.61 14.87 -3.97
CA ARG A 363 -12.01 14.42 -3.85
C ARG A 363 -12.94 15.38 -3.12
N GLU A 364 -12.39 16.29 -2.32
CA GLU A 364 -13.18 17.24 -1.53
C GLU A 364 -13.07 18.65 -2.12
N PRO A 365 -14.16 19.43 -2.16
CA PRO A 365 -15.55 19.04 -1.90
C PRO A 365 -16.19 18.26 -3.08
N LYS A 366 -15.48 18.13 -4.20
CA LYS A 366 -15.87 17.34 -5.37
C LYS A 366 -14.63 16.79 -6.05
N ILE A 367 -14.79 15.68 -6.77
CA ILE A 367 -13.69 15.09 -7.54
C ILE A 367 -13.18 16.13 -8.55
N SER A 368 -11.89 16.42 -8.45
CA SER A 368 -11.18 17.31 -9.36
C SER A 368 -9.79 16.76 -9.65
N TYR A 369 -9.22 17.22 -10.77
CA TYR A 369 -7.94 16.77 -11.24
C TYR A 369 -7.08 17.98 -11.60
N ALA A 370 -5.82 17.95 -11.19
CA ALA A 370 -4.87 19.00 -11.53
C ALA A 370 -3.52 18.40 -11.91
N VAL A 371 -2.80 19.07 -12.81
CA VAL A 371 -1.40 18.75 -13.06
C VAL A 371 -0.59 19.02 -11.80
N HIS A 372 0.34 18.12 -11.47
CA HIS A 372 1.18 18.23 -10.28
C HIS A 372 1.90 19.59 -10.24
N PRO A 373 1.84 20.37 -9.14
CA PRO A 373 2.34 21.74 -9.09
C PRO A 373 3.83 21.88 -9.45
N ALA A 374 4.68 20.97 -8.97
CA ALA A 374 6.10 20.94 -9.32
C ALA A 374 6.36 20.93 -10.84
N ILE A 375 5.70 20.07 -11.61
CA ILE A 375 5.94 19.96 -13.05
C ILE A 375 5.28 21.07 -13.87
N LYS A 376 4.23 21.70 -13.34
CA LYS A 376 3.47 22.74 -14.04
C LYS A 376 4.37 23.88 -14.54
N GLN A 377 5.33 24.31 -13.72
CA GLN A 377 6.26 25.40 -14.07
C GLN A 377 7.19 25.05 -15.23
N ILE A 378 7.60 23.79 -15.35
CA ILE A 378 8.46 23.33 -16.44
C ILE A 378 7.65 23.14 -17.72
N LEU A 379 6.42 22.63 -17.62
CA LEU A 379 5.54 22.44 -18.77
C LEU A 379 5.23 23.75 -19.51
N GLU A 380 5.10 24.87 -18.77
CA GLU A 380 4.91 26.20 -19.35
C GLU A 380 6.13 26.70 -20.17
N GLN A 381 7.29 26.05 -20.04
CA GLN A 381 8.53 26.36 -20.76
C GLN A 381 8.77 25.45 -21.98
N ILE A 382 8.00 24.37 -22.13
CA ILE A 382 8.15 23.42 -23.23
C ILE A 382 7.33 23.91 -24.43
N PRO A 383 7.94 24.13 -25.61
CA PRO A 383 7.19 24.49 -26.81
C PRO A 383 6.41 23.27 -27.34
N PHE A 384 5.12 23.47 -27.63
CA PHE A 384 4.20 22.47 -28.20
C PHE A 384 3.84 22.79 -29.65
#